data_AF-A0A812H069-F1
#
_entry.id   AF-A0A812H069-F1
#
_cell.length_a   1.000
_cell.length_b   1.000
_cell.length_c   1.000
_cell.angle_alpha   90.00
_cell.angle_beta   90.00
_cell.angle_gamma   90.00
#
_symmetry.space_group_name_H-M   'P 1'
#
loop_
_entity.id
_entity.type
_entity.pdbx_description
1 polymer ?
#
loop_
_entity_poly.entity_id
_entity_poly.type
_entity_poly.pdbx_seq_one_letter_code
_entity_poly.pdbx_strand_id
1 'polypeptide(L)'
;MQTEDVPVLQSWDAYEASLPVREGTYGVNKLYLRPFLCCERDLDVAVSRLEQGTEARDRVAYLSAPSMRGKSAAILPMFCRSVELGENSENSFTHYLYMPFANNDGNCQSPAPNRQLRDLETDELERAGADFMLHCLRSQMNGTYHDIEWRPPNPLPSLRMAEAKFKEEVHKFLQENQSNRLLFHIDEHRSMSASPEFRRGAMLLAGSVPARCRVIATYLEPPDLPAQGSSTVCRFPIAMMLVDVGSLLTSNASDIAPATAAGLPKIRLPAGVWNGKARRLLATLRVKLSLFLMSRNIGLDQLHIKQDDRSELRNAFVTVQEALDTDTDIERKLMKAITSISFILPQRKHVSGAVDLLLGIEDSEADDRRYPGLVSLDNQKLSLPFQMLMVVRDRDVNDETFNLFCDGQDIIVSSILGNSDWCDGLVMERAYAWALACKAAKADGRFHLKDAGHTFSFQCKKLRDGIKQLNGKDARVFTKKGTPSVDGIRCIEDGIMYHALSEGGKAGTHKGFDIWFKTKADELVRGPVLLDVTGATNAGTCKVKADQIAQNAAAVMNKAQNATVPVKSVIGVLLGPNCYIAIEEPPSAQVVQGDAARDLLGGLQQLLTWLGEDVD
;
A
#
# COMPACT_ATOMS: atom_id res chain seq x y z
N MET A 1 -20.30 28.59 -0.12
CA MET A 1 -19.63 28.54 -1.43
C MET A 1 -20.31 29.38 -2.50
N GLN A 2 -21.57 29.83 -2.39
CA GLN A 2 -22.17 30.63 -3.47
C GLN A 2 -21.54 32.02 -3.60
N THR A 3 -21.07 32.37 -4.80
CA THR A 3 -20.44 33.67 -5.09
C THR A 3 -20.86 34.15 -6.47
N GLU A 4 -21.29 35.41 -6.62
CA GLU A 4 -21.71 35.95 -7.92
C GLU A 4 -20.53 36.20 -8.88
N ASP A 5 -19.34 36.50 -8.34
CA ASP A 5 -18.17 36.92 -9.13
C ASP A 5 -17.30 35.78 -9.68
N VAL A 6 -17.60 34.53 -9.28
CA VAL A 6 -16.92 33.32 -9.73
C VAL A 6 -17.98 32.37 -10.29
N PRO A 7 -18.15 32.31 -11.63
CA PRO A 7 -19.23 31.55 -12.26
C PRO A 7 -19.33 30.09 -11.83
N VAL A 8 -18.21 29.38 -11.69
CA VAL A 8 -18.22 27.98 -11.24
C VAL A 8 -18.74 27.80 -9.80
N LEU A 9 -18.73 28.86 -8.99
CA LEU A 9 -19.27 28.89 -7.63
C LEU A 9 -20.62 29.59 -7.54
N GLN A 10 -21.22 30.02 -8.66
CA GLN A 10 -22.49 30.75 -8.64
C GLN A 10 -23.68 29.86 -8.27
N SER A 11 -23.63 28.58 -8.65
CA SER A 11 -24.68 27.60 -8.35
C SER A 11 -24.07 26.22 -8.08
N TRP A 12 -24.84 25.35 -7.42
CA TRP A 12 -24.43 23.96 -7.24
C TRP A 12 -24.28 23.24 -8.58
N ASP A 13 -25.18 23.46 -9.53
CA ASP A 13 -25.12 22.81 -10.85
C ASP A 13 -23.85 23.19 -11.63
N ALA A 14 -23.44 24.46 -11.57
CA ALA A 14 -22.20 24.93 -12.19
C ALA A 14 -20.96 24.29 -11.52
N TYR A 15 -20.97 24.19 -10.20
CA TYR A 15 -19.90 23.54 -9.45
C TYR A 15 -19.86 22.04 -9.73
N GLU A 16 -21.01 21.37 -9.71
CA GLU A 16 -21.16 19.94 -10.00
C GLU A 16 -20.67 19.57 -11.40
N ALA A 17 -20.90 20.44 -12.40
CA ALA A 17 -20.41 20.28 -13.75
C ALA A 17 -18.87 20.39 -13.87
N SER A 18 -18.22 21.05 -12.90
CA SER A 18 -16.75 21.16 -12.83
C SER A 18 -16.06 19.95 -12.20
N LEU A 19 -16.82 19.07 -11.56
CA LEU A 19 -16.28 17.94 -10.82
C LEU A 19 -15.79 16.82 -11.76
N PRO A 20 -14.87 15.95 -11.27
CA PRO A 20 -14.30 14.90 -12.09
C PRO A 20 -15.35 13.95 -12.67
N VAL A 21 -15.28 13.76 -13.98
CA VAL A 21 -15.99 12.72 -14.71
C VAL A 21 -15.00 11.84 -15.46
N ARG A 22 -15.47 10.68 -15.92
CA ARG A 22 -14.67 9.75 -16.71
C ARG A 22 -15.44 9.22 -17.89
N GLU A 23 -14.83 9.30 -19.06
CA GLU A 23 -15.34 8.67 -20.26
C GLU A 23 -15.13 7.16 -20.17
N GLY A 24 -16.20 6.40 -20.39
CA GLY A 24 -16.15 4.95 -20.47
C GLY A 24 -16.95 4.45 -21.66
N THR A 25 -16.85 3.14 -21.93
CA THR A 25 -17.55 2.47 -23.04
C THR A 25 -19.07 2.72 -23.05
N TYR A 26 -19.65 2.95 -21.87
CA TYR A 26 -21.09 3.15 -21.67
C TYR A 26 -21.48 4.61 -21.35
N GLY A 27 -20.59 5.55 -21.66
CA GLY A 27 -20.80 6.99 -21.44
C GLY A 27 -20.03 7.54 -20.24
N VAL A 28 -20.52 8.67 -19.74
CA VAL A 28 -19.83 9.53 -18.78
C VAL A 28 -20.14 9.09 -17.35
N ASN A 29 -19.09 8.85 -16.58
CA ASN A 29 -19.20 8.44 -15.18
C ASN A 29 -18.79 9.60 -14.27
N LYS A 30 -19.75 10.18 -13.57
CA LYS A 30 -19.53 11.17 -12.51
C LYS A 30 -18.78 10.52 -11.35
N LEU A 31 -17.50 10.84 -11.16
CA LEU A 31 -16.67 10.14 -10.16
C LEU A 31 -17.08 10.47 -8.73
N TYR A 32 -17.61 11.66 -8.48
CA TYR A 32 -18.10 12.10 -7.18
C TYR A 32 -19.36 11.38 -6.68
N LEU A 33 -20.09 10.68 -7.58
CA LEU A 33 -21.23 9.83 -7.19
C LEU A 33 -20.82 8.39 -6.89
N ARG A 34 -19.52 8.08 -6.93
CA ARG A 34 -19.01 6.72 -6.79
C ARG A 34 -18.29 6.57 -5.44
N PRO A 35 -18.63 5.58 -4.62
CA PRO A 35 -17.90 5.33 -3.39
C PRO A 35 -16.47 4.93 -3.74
N PHE A 36 -15.51 5.56 -3.06
CA PHE A 36 -14.12 5.16 -3.12
C PHE A 36 -13.87 4.14 -2.01
N LEU A 37 -13.69 2.88 -2.40
CA LEU A 37 -13.58 1.78 -1.45
C LEU A 37 -12.17 1.70 -0.88
N CYS A 38 -11.90 2.44 0.19
CA CYS A 38 -10.64 2.37 0.92
C CYS A 38 -10.86 2.32 2.42
N CYS A 39 -9.81 1.91 3.14
CA CYS A 39 -9.77 2.02 4.60
C CYS A 39 -9.79 3.50 5.02
N GLU A 40 -10.63 3.87 5.99
CA GLU A 40 -10.69 5.26 6.50
C GLU A 40 -9.35 5.71 7.08
N ARG A 41 -8.64 4.82 7.77
CA ARG A 41 -7.31 5.12 8.33
C ARG A 41 -6.31 5.52 7.24
N ASP A 42 -6.30 4.82 6.11
CA ASP A 42 -5.42 5.17 4.98
C ASP A 42 -5.77 6.55 4.41
N LEU A 43 -7.08 6.87 4.39
CA LEU A 43 -7.58 8.17 3.95
C LEU A 43 -7.16 9.28 4.92
N ASP A 44 -7.25 9.05 6.23
CA ASP A 44 -6.79 9.98 7.27
C ASP A 44 -5.31 10.31 7.11
N VAL A 45 -4.47 9.29 6.87
CA VAL A 45 -3.03 9.49 6.65
C VAL A 45 -2.78 10.29 5.38
N ALA A 46 -3.47 9.97 4.28
CA ALA A 46 -3.33 10.71 3.02
C ALA A 46 -3.74 12.18 3.17
N VAL A 47 -4.84 12.45 3.88
CA VAL A 47 -5.33 13.81 4.18
C VAL A 47 -4.34 14.56 5.05
N SER A 48 -3.90 13.95 6.16
CA SER A 48 -2.91 14.55 7.05
C SER A 48 -1.66 14.96 6.28
N ARG A 49 -1.14 14.12 5.39
CA ARG A 49 0.02 14.45 4.57
C ARG A 49 -0.25 15.56 3.55
N LEU A 50 -1.44 15.58 2.96
CA LEU A 50 -1.85 16.61 1.99
C LEU A 50 -2.03 17.99 2.66
N GLU A 51 -2.46 18.01 3.92
CA GLU A 51 -2.62 19.22 4.74
C GLU A 51 -1.29 19.71 5.33
N GLN A 52 -0.39 18.79 5.70
CA GLN A 52 0.97 19.04 6.19
C GLN A 52 1.86 19.66 5.11
N GLY A 53 1.60 20.91 4.76
CA GLY A 53 2.53 21.71 3.97
C GLY A 53 3.64 22.27 4.85
N THR A 54 4.89 22.06 4.43
CA THR A 54 6.05 22.74 4.99
C THR A 54 5.97 24.25 4.75
N GLU A 55 6.48 25.07 5.66
CA GLU A 55 6.52 26.53 5.52
C GLU A 55 7.24 27.03 4.25
N ALA A 56 8.06 26.17 3.63
CA ALA A 56 8.71 26.43 2.35
C ALA A 56 7.69 26.36 1.19
N ARG A 57 7.51 27.49 0.52
CA ARG A 57 6.79 27.62 -0.77
C ARG A 57 7.48 26.76 -1.84
N ASP A 58 6.71 26.30 -2.82
CA ASP A 58 7.12 25.51 -4.02
C ASP A 58 7.04 23.96 -3.92
N ARG A 59 6.22 23.41 -3.01
CA ARG A 59 5.94 21.96 -3.00
C ARG A 59 4.58 21.61 -3.61
N VAL A 60 4.57 20.76 -4.63
CA VAL A 60 3.34 20.19 -5.21
C VAL A 60 3.23 18.72 -4.82
N ALA A 61 2.12 18.35 -4.19
CA ALA A 61 1.82 16.95 -3.90
C ALA A 61 1.63 16.20 -5.22
N TYR A 62 2.02 14.93 -5.28
CA TYR A 62 1.69 14.09 -6.43
C TYR A 62 1.21 12.71 -6.03
N LEU A 63 0.23 12.19 -6.76
CA LEU A 63 -0.20 10.81 -6.66
C LEU A 63 0.12 10.11 -7.98
N SER A 64 1.03 9.14 -7.95
CA SER A 64 1.35 8.34 -9.13
C SER A 64 0.78 6.94 -8.98
N ALA A 65 0.08 6.44 -9.99
CA ALA A 65 -0.36 5.05 -10.04
C ALA A 65 -0.55 4.63 -11.50
N PRO A 66 -0.33 3.36 -11.86
CA PRO A 66 -0.64 2.86 -13.20
C PRO A 66 -2.08 3.18 -13.63
N SER A 67 -2.34 3.09 -14.94
CA SER A 67 -3.70 3.17 -15.46
C SER A 67 -4.65 2.24 -14.71
N MET A 68 -5.92 2.64 -14.64
CA MET A 68 -7.00 1.85 -14.03
C MET A 68 -6.91 1.66 -12.50
N ARG A 69 -6.16 2.52 -11.80
CA ARG A 69 -6.02 2.47 -10.33
C ARG A 69 -6.91 3.45 -9.55
N GLY A 70 -7.76 4.20 -10.23
CA GLY A 70 -8.65 5.17 -9.58
C GLY A 70 -7.96 6.43 -9.04
N LYS A 71 -6.76 6.78 -9.55
CA LYS A 71 -5.98 7.96 -9.10
C LYS A 71 -6.79 9.25 -9.07
N SER A 72 -7.54 9.55 -10.13
CA SER A 72 -8.38 10.74 -10.24
C SER A 72 -9.57 10.69 -9.29
N ALA A 73 -10.13 9.49 -9.09
CA ALA A 73 -11.26 9.25 -8.20
C ALA A 73 -10.88 9.31 -6.72
N ALA A 74 -9.59 9.20 -6.39
CA ALA A 74 -9.09 9.17 -5.01
C ALA A 74 -9.02 10.55 -4.35
N ILE A 75 -8.82 11.61 -5.13
CA ILE A 75 -8.55 12.95 -4.59
C ILE A 75 -9.79 13.59 -3.97
N LEU A 76 -10.96 13.40 -4.58
CA LEU A 76 -12.19 13.97 -4.04
C LEU A 76 -12.58 13.34 -2.68
N PRO A 77 -12.49 12.02 -2.46
CA PRO A 77 -12.58 11.42 -1.13
C PRO A 77 -11.61 12.03 -0.11
N MET A 78 -10.36 12.32 -0.49
CA MET A 78 -9.42 13.00 0.41
C MET A 78 -9.93 14.40 0.78
N PHE A 79 -10.47 15.15 -0.19
CA PHE A 79 -11.09 16.44 0.09
C PHE A 79 -12.29 16.31 1.05
N CYS A 80 -13.23 15.41 0.78
CA CYS A 80 -14.38 15.20 1.64
C CYS A 80 -13.95 14.80 3.06
N ARG A 81 -12.95 13.91 3.17
CA ARG A 81 -12.44 13.49 4.48
C ARG A 81 -11.73 14.61 5.23
N SER A 82 -11.00 15.49 4.53
CA SER A 82 -10.45 16.71 5.11
C SER A 82 -11.54 17.63 5.69
N VAL A 83 -12.67 17.78 5.01
CA VAL A 83 -13.83 18.53 5.52
C VAL A 83 -14.41 17.86 6.76
N GLU A 84 -14.57 16.54 6.76
CA GLU A 84 -15.11 15.76 7.89
C GLU A 84 -14.22 15.83 9.14
N LEU A 85 -12.90 15.65 8.99
CA LEU A 85 -11.93 15.79 10.09
C LEU A 85 -11.79 17.26 10.54
N GLY A 86 -12.14 18.17 9.63
CA GLY A 86 -11.89 19.60 9.69
C GLY A 86 -12.77 20.43 10.60
N GLU A 87 -13.84 19.86 11.18
CA GLU A 87 -14.73 20.61 12.10
C GLU A 87 -13.97 21.27 13.26
N ASN A 88 -12.73 20.83 13.55
CA ASN A 88 -11.83 21.42 14.54
C ASN A 88 -10.39 21.74 14.01
N SER A 89 -10.15 21.75 12.70
CA SER A 89 -8.80 21.97 12.11
C SER A 89 -8.75 23.18 11.17
N GLU A 90 -7.83 24.11 11.43
CA GLU A 90 -7.57 25.28 10.58
C GLU A 90 -6.91 24.95 9.21
N ASN A 91 -6.50 23.69 9.03
CA ASN A 91 -5.87 23.21 7.80
C ASN A 91 -6.84 22.51 6.84
N SER A 92 -8.10 22.30 7.26
CA SER A 92 -9.10 21.62 6.45
C SER A 92 -9.43 22.38 5.17
N PHE A 93 -9.65 21.63 4.09
CA PHE A 93 -10.06 22.22 2.83
C PHE A 93 -11.50 22.69 2.87
N THR A 94 -11.80 23.75 2.12
CA THR A 94 -13.15 24.32 2.02
C THR A 94 -13.66 24.36 0.59
N HIS A 95 -12.73 24.38 -0.37
CA HIS A 95 -12.99 24.40 -1.79
C HIS A 95 -12.15 23.34 -2.48
N TYR A 96 -12.70 22.76 -3.54
CA TYR A 96 -12.02 21.82 -4.40
C TYR A 96 -12.16 22.27 -5.86
N LEU A 97 -11.04 22.29 -6.59
CA LEU A 97 -10.98 22.68 -7.99
C LEU A 97 -10.28 21.59 -8.80
N TYR A 98 -10.94 21.07 -9.83
CA TYR A 98 -10.46 19.96 -10.64
C TYR A 98 -10.06 20.40 -12.05
N MET A 99 -8.78 20.29 -12.40
CA MET A 99 -8.22 20.69 -13.69
C MET A 99 -7.77 19.48 -14.51
N PRO A 100 -8.63 18.98 -15.43
CA PRO A 100 -8.33 17.84 -16.29
C PRO A 100 -7.60 18.24 -17.58
N PHE A 101 -6.58 17.46 -17.95
CA PHE A 101 -5.93 17.53 -19.27
C PHE A 101 -6.30 16.37 -20.21
N ALA A 102 -7.08 15.39 -19.72
CA ALA A 102 -7.61 14.29 -20.53
C ALA A 102 -8.80 13.62 -19.82
N ASN A 103 -9.59 12.85 -20.59
CA ASN A 103 -10.57 11.88 -20.08
C ASN A 103 -11.63 12.47 -19.13
N ASN A 104 -12.20 13.63 -19.50
CA ASN A 104 -13.21 14.33 -18.70
C ASN A 104 -14.42 14.79 -19.54
N ASP A 105 -14.98 13.93 -20.39
CA ASP A 105 -16.16 14.19 -21.23
C ASP A 105 -16.01 15.41 -22.15
N GLY A 106 -14.86 15.50 -22.82
CA GLY A 106 -14.50 16.67 -23.63
C GLY A 106 -14.25 17.96 -22.84
N ASN A 107 -14.49 18.00 -21.52
CA ASN A 107 -14.14 19.12 -20.63
C ASN A 107 -12.68 19.03 -20.23
N CYS A 108 -11.76 19.09 -21.20
CA CYS A 108 -10.33 18.97 -20.99
C CYS A 108 -9.61 20.22 -21.48
N GLN A 109 -8.57 20.63 -20.77
CA GLN A 109 -7.70 21.73 -21.20
C GLN A 109 -6.67 21.21 -22.21
N SER A 110 -6.50 21.92 -23.33
CA SER A 110 -5.50 21.58 -24.34
C SER A 110 -4.85 22.84 -24.91
N PRO A 111 -3.51 22.89 -25.03
CA PRO A 111 -2.86 23.99 -25.74
C PRO A 111 -3.14 23.89 -27.25
N ALA A 112 -2.98 25.00 -27.97
CA ALA A 112 -2.99 25.00 -29.43
C ALA A 112 -2.04 23.95 -30.03
N PRO A 113 -2.31 23.45 -31.26
CA PRO A 113 -1.51 22.43 -31.93
C PRO A 113 -0.02 22.71 -31.86
N ASN A 114 0.76 21.64 -31.61
CA ASN A 114 2.20 21.64 -31.40
C ASN A 114 3.04 22.50 -32.37
N ARG A 115 2.54 22.85 -33.56
CA ARG A 115 3.27 23.69 -34.51
C ARG A 115 3.68 25.04 -33.92
N GLN A 116 2.85 25.69 -33.12
CA GLN A 116 3.16 27.02 -32.54
C GLN A 116 4.16 26.94 -31.38
N LEU A 117 4.26 25.78 -30.72
CA LEU A 117 5.19 25.56 -29.60
C LEU A 117 6.56 25.06 -30.06
N ARG A 118 6.65 24.47 -31.27
CA ARG A 118 7.90 23.88 -31.79
C ARG A 118 9.01 24.91 -32.03
N ASP A 119 8.64 26.14 -32.32
CA ASP A 119 9.58 27.20 -32.69
C ASP A 119 10.04 28.03 -31.48
N LEU A 120 9.56 27.69 -30.27
CA LEU A 120 9.91 28.39 -29.03
C LEU A 120 11.18 27.82 -28.40
N GLU A 121 12.01 28.70 -27.86
CA GLU A 121 13.18 28.33 -27.05
C GLU A 121 12.77 27.79 -25.67
N THR A 122 13.73 27.23 -24.92
CA THR A 122 13.46 26.58 -23.61
C THR A 122 12.79 27.52 -22.60
N ASP A 123 13.26 28.77 -22.48
CA ASP A 123 12.69 29.76 -21.56
C ASP A 123 11.32 30.29 -22.04
N GLU A 124 11.11 30.32 -23.36
CA GLU A 124 9.82 30.65 -23.96
C GLU A 124 8.80 29.54 -23.73
N LEU A 125 9.20 28.26 -23.83
CA LEU A 125 8.37 27.11 -23.51
C LEU A 125 7.94 27.11 -22.04
N GLU A 126 8.84 27.42 -21.11
CA GLU A 126 8.48 27.56 -19.70
C GLU A 126 7.48 28.72 -19.48
N ARG A 127 7.70 29.89 -20.10
CA ARG A 127 6.77 31.03 -20.03
C ARG A 127 5.41 30.69 -20.65
N ALA A 128 5.39 30.00 -21.77
CA ALA A 128 4.19 29.51 -22.45
C ALA A 128 3.40 28.54 -21.56
N GLY A 129 4.08 27.60 -20.91
CA GLY A 129 3.46 26.68 -19.96
C GLY A 129 2.83 27.37 -18.76
N ALA A 130 3.49 28.40 -18.21
CA ALA A 130 2.93 29.21 -17.13
C ALA A 130 1.69 29.99 -17.59
N ASP A 131 1.74 30.68 -18.73
CA ASP A 131 0.59 31.40 -19.26
C ASP A 131 -0.60 30.47 -19.56
N PHE A 132 -0.32 29.27 -20.10
CA PHE A 132 -1.35 28.25 -20.31
C PHE A 132 -2.00 27.79 -19.01
N MET A 133 -1.24 27.56 -17.94
CA MET A 133 -1.80 27.19 -16.63
C MET A 133 -2.70 28.31 -16.06
N LEU A 134 -2.31 29.58 -16.22
CA LEU A 134 -3.15 30.71 -15.87
C LEU A 134 -4.44 30.75 -16.69
N HIS A 135 -4.34 30.49 -17.99
CA HIS A 135 -5.50 30.37 -18.86
C HIS A 135 -6.44 29.26 -18.39
N CYS A 136 -5.90 28.07 -18.10
CA CYS A 136 -6.69 26.94 -17.60
C CYS A 136 -7.44 27.29 -16.31
N LEU A 137 -6.79 27.98 -15.36
CA LEU A 137 -7.43 28.41 -14.10
C LEU A 137 -8.60 29.35 -14.37
N ARG A 138 -8.42 30.34 -15.26
CA ARG A 138 -9.48 31.28 -15.63
C ARG A 138 -10.65 30.59 -16.32
N SER A 139 -10.35 29.72 -17.27
CA SER A 139 -11.33 28.90 -17.97
C SER A 139 -12.15 28.07 -16.99
N GLN A 140 -11.47 27.44 -16.02
CA GLN A 140 -12.11 26.68 -14.94
C GLN A 140 -13.03 27.54 -14.06
N MET A 141 -12.54 28.71 -13.60
CA MET A 141 -13.32 29.63 -12.76
C MET A 141 -14.57 30.15 -13.45
N ASN A 142 -14.50 30.32 -14.78
CA ASN A 142 -15.61 30.77 -15.60
C ASN A 142 -16.56 29.64 -16.04
N GLY A 143 -16.26 28.37 -15.70
CA GLY A 143 -17.02 27.22 -16.15
C GLY A 143 -16.94 26.96 -17.66
N THR A 144 -15.94 27.54 -18.34
CA THR A 144 -15.75 27.44 -19.79
C THR A 144 -14.67 26.41 -20.08
N TYR A 145 -15.08 25.20 -20.45
CA TYR A 145 -14.16 24.12 -20.88
C TYR A 145 -14.11 23.95 -22.40
N HIS A 146 -15.11 24.47 -23.11
CA HIS A 146 -15.27 24.30 -24.56
C HIS A 146 -14.85 25.56 -25.33
N ASP A 147 -14.34 25.34 -26.54
CA ASP A 147 -14.12 26.33 -27.62
C ASP A 147 -13.12 27.47 -27.40
N ILE A 148 -12.32 27.44 -26.33
CA ILE A 148 -11.23 28.40 -26.15
C ILE A 148 -9.89 27.67 -26.25
N GLU A 149 -9.48 27.40 -27.48
CA GLU A 149 -8.11 26.97 -27.78
C GLU A 149 -7.14 28.04 -27.25
N TRP A 150 -6.31 27.67 -26.27
CA TRP A 150 -5.26 28.59 -25.81
C TRP A 150 -4.20 28.76 -26.89
N ARG A 151 -3.90 30.01 -27.22
CA ARG A 151 -2.81 30.37 -28.13
C ARG A 151 -1.77 31.19 -27.37
N PRO A 152 -0.47 30.92 -27.55
CA PRO A 152 0.58 31.68 -26.88
C PRO A 152 0.48 33.16 -27.30
N PRO A 153 0.37 34.10 -26.34
CA PRO A 153 0.41 35.52 -26.65
C PRO A 153 1.79 35.92 -27.18
N ASN A 154 1.81 36.92 -28.07
CA ASN A 154 3.04 37.54 -28.54
C ASN A 154 3.05 39.03 -28.16
N PRO A 155 3.94 39.49 -27.26
CA PRO A 155 4.98 38.72 -26.57
C PRO A 155 4.43 37.84 -25.42
N LEU A 156 5.15 36.76 -25.10
CA LEU A 156 4.85 35.92 -23.95
C LEU A 156 5.09 36.69 -22.63
N PRO A 157 4.15 36.67 -21.67
CA PRO A 157 4.35 37.24 -20.35
C PRO A 157 5.58 36.67 -19.66
N SER A 158 6.23 37.49 -18.82
CA SER A 158 7.25 36.97 -17.91
C SER A 158 6.62 36.04 -16.87
N LEU A 159 7.39 35.08 -16.35
CA LEU A 159 6.96 34.17 -15.28
C LEU A 159 6.43 34.94 -14.06
N ARG A 160 7.11 36.01 -13.65
CA ARG A 160 6.70 36.86 -12.53
C ARG A 160 5.33 37.51 -12.75
N MET A 161 5.03 37.93 -13.98
CA MET A 161 3.71 38.49 -14.32
C MET A 161 2.63 37.42 -14.31
N ALA A 162 2.90 36.23 -14.86
CA ALA A 162 1.98 35.10 -14.82
C ALA A 162 1.69 34.70 -13.37
N GLU A 163 2.72 34.60 -12.53
CA GLU A 163 2.63 34.32 -11.09
C GLU A 163 1.77 35.33 -10.33
N ALA A 164 2.01 36.63 -10.54
CA ALA A 164 1.22 37.67 -9.89
C ALA A 164 -0.28 37.55 -10.23
N LYS A 165 -0.59 37.38 -11.52
CA LYS A 165 -1.97 37.19 -12.00
C LYS A 165 -2.59 35.90 -11.48
N PHE A 166 -1.83 34.81 -11.45
CA PHE A 166 -2.31 33.54 -10.96
C PHE A 166 -2.68 33.60 -9.48
N LYS A 167 -1.83 34.24 -8.67
CA LYS A 167 -2.14 34.50 -7.26
C LYS A 167 -3.39 35.36 -7.11
N GLU A 168 -3.56 36.39 -7.92
CA GLU A 168 -4.76 37.24 -7.92
C GLU A 168 -6.02 36.42 -8.20
N GLU A 169 -6.03 35.58 -9.24
CA GLU A 169 -7.18 34.72 -9.56
C GLU A 169 -7.49 33.72 -8.43
N VAL A 170 -6.47 33.12 -7.81
CA VAL A 170 -6.67 32.22 -6.65
C VAL A 170 -7.23 32.98 -5.44
N HIS A 171 -6.76 34.22 -5.19
CA HIS A 171 -7.31 35.04 -4.11
C HIS A 171 -8.78 35.42 -4.37
N LYS A 172 -9.11 35.74 -5.63
CA LYS A 172 -10.48 35.99 -6.07
C LYS A 172 -11.35 34.76 -5.86
N PHE A 173 -10.88 33.57 -6.26
CA PHE A 173 -11.60 32.31 -6.06
C PHE A 173 -11.86 32.02 -4.57
N LEU A 174 -10.89 32.31 -3.71
CA LEU A 174 -11.02 32.17 -2.25
C LEU A 174 -11.82 33.30 -1.60
N GLN A 175 -12.34 34.27 -2.37
CA GLN A 175 -13.11 35.43 -1.91
C GLN A 175 -12.42 36.25 -0.82
N GLU A 176 -11.09 36.31 -0.83
CA GLU A 176 -10.26 36.96 0.21
C GLU A 176 -10.46 36.43 1.65
N ASN A 177 -11.34 35.45 1.88
CA ASN A 177 -11.62 34.92 3.21
C ASN A 177 -10.43 34.08 3.72
N GLN A 178 -9.84 34.50 4.83
CA GLN A 178 -8.64 33.87 5.40
C GLN A 178 -8.86 32.44 5.88
N SER A 179 -10.10 32.05 6.19
CA SER A 179 -10.47 30.67 6.54
C SER A 179 -10.63 29.77 5.32
N ASN A 180 -10.82 30.34 4.12
CA ASN A 180 -10.95 29.53 2.92
C ASN A 180 -9.60 28.90 2.55
N ARG A 181 -9.66 27.60 2.28
CA ARG A 181 -8.58 26.73 1.83
C ARG A 181 -9.00 25.98 0.57
N LEU A 182 -8.12 25.95 -0.44
CA LEU A 182 -8.37 25.30 -1.73
C LEU A 182 -7.49 24.06 -1.89
N LEU A 183 -8.10 22.93 -2.25
CA LEU A 183 -7.38 21.81 -2.87
C LEU A 183 -7.51 21.92 -4.40
N PHE A 184 -6.37 22.11 -5.07
CA PHE A 184 -6.28 22.24 -6.50
C PHE A 184 -5.71 20.96 -7.13
N HIS A 185 -6.57 20.21 -7.82
CA HIS A 185 -6.26 18.92 -8.41
C HIS A 185 -5.94 19.05 -9.90
N ILE A 186 -4.68 18.81 -10.28
CA ILE A 186 -4.19 18.78 -11.66
C ILE A 186 -4.17 17.32 -12.14
N ASP A 187 -5.07 16.96 -13.06
CA ASP A 187 -5.27 15.55 -13.46
C ASP A 187 -4.71 15.25 -14.86
N GLU A 188 -4.10 14.07 -15.01
CA GLU A 188 -3.45 13.64 -16.26
C GLU A 188 -2.40 14.62 -16.77
N HIS A 189 -1.56 15.15 -15.88
CA HIS A 189 -0.54 16.17 -16.17
C HIS A 189 0.34 15.86 -17.40
N ARG A 190 0.67 14.59 -17.68
CA ARG A 190 1.47 14.23 -18.87
C ARG A 190 0.75 14.53 -20.19
N SER A 191 -0.58 14.55 -20.20
CA SER A 191 -1.41 14.88 -21.37
C SER A 191 -1.45 16.37 -21.68
N MET A 192 -1.02 17.21 -20.73
CA MET A 192 -0.95 18.67 -20.89
C MET A 192 -0.11 19.11 -22.10
N SER A 193 1.07 18.51 -22.28
CA SER A 193 1.99 18.83 -23.38
C SER A 193 3.05 17.74 -23.48
N ALA A 194 3.58 17.51 -24.68
CA ALA A 194 4.74 16.63 -24.87
C ALA A 194 6.05 17.24 -24.36
N SER A 195 6.18 18.58 -24.32
CA SER A 195 7.39 19.28 -23.85
C SER A 195 7.51 19.24 -22.31
N PRO A 196 8.61 18.70 -21.75
CA PRO A 196 8.90 18.78 -20.32
C PRO A 196 9.05 20.21 -19.79
N GLU A 197 9.60 21.12 -20.58
CA GLU A 197 9.82 22.54 -20.25
C GLU A 197 8.48 23.26 -20.08
N PHE A 198 7.57 23.06 -21.03
CA PHE A 198 6.21 23.58 -20.95
C PHE A 198 5.49 23.09 -19.68
N ARG A 199 5.52 21.78 -19.43
CA ARG A 199 4.95 21.19 -18.21
C ARG A 199 5.61 21.75 -16.94
N ARG A 200 6.92 22.00 -16.98
CA ARG A 200 7.65 22.60 -15.85
C ARG A 200 7.17 24.01 -15.56
N GLY A 201 7.05 24.86 -16.57
CA GLY A 201 6.51 26.22 -16.45
C GLY A 201 5.10 26.25 -15.85
N ALA A 202 4.23 25.34 -16.31
CA ALA A 202 2.88 25.19 -15.77
C ALA A 202 2.88 24.79 -14.29
N MET A 203 3.72 23.83 -13.90
CA MET A 203 3.82 23.37 -12.51
C MET A 203 4.55 24.36 -11.61
N LEU A 204 5.46 25.19 -12.14
CA LEU A 204 6.06 26.32 -11.41
C LEU A 204 4.98 27.31 -10.98
N LEU A 205 4.09 27.63 -11.91
CA LEU A 205 2.98 28.51 -11.62
C LEU A 205 2.04 27.88 -10.57
N ALA A 206 1.68 26.61 -10.74
CA ALA A 206 0.85 25.91 -9.76
C ALA A 206 1.53 25.79 -8.37
N GLY A 207 2.85 25.60 -8.30
CA GLY A 207 3.59 25.57 -7.04
C GLY A 207 3.67 26.92 -6.34
N SER A 208 3.55 28.02 -7.08
CA SER A 208 3.61 29.40 -6.56
C SER A 208 2.35 29.85 -5.81
N VAL A 209 1.37 28.94 -5.60
CA VAL A 209 0.10 29.26 -4.94
C VAL A 209 0.27 29.80 -3.52
N PRO A 210 -0.70 30.59 -3.01
CA PRO A 210 -0.72 31.00 -1.62
C PRO A 210 -0.74 29.80 -0.66
N ALA A 211 -0.26 29.95 0.57
CA ALA A 211 -0.22 28.87 1.57
C ALA A 211 -1.59 28.23 1.87
N ARG A 212 -2.68 28.95 1.59
CA ARG A 212 -4.07 28.49 1.71
C ARG A 212 -4.52 27.58 0.57
N CYS A 213 -3.70 27.40 -0.45
CA CYS A 213 -3.98 26.52 -1.58
C CYS A 213 -2.94 25.40 -1.58
N ARG A 214 -3.41 24.17 -1.74
CA ARG A 214 -2.57 22.98 -1.91
C ARG A 214 -2.80 22.44 -3.31
N VAL A 215 -1.72 22.11 -4.00
CA VAL A 215 -1.79 21.51 -5.33
C VAL A 215 -1.46 20.04 -5.21
N ILE A 216 -2.30 19.20 -5.82
CA ILE A 216 -2.05 17.79 -6.02
C ILE A 216 -2.13 17.45 -7.51
N ALA A 217 -1.11 16.78 -8.03
CA ALA A 217 -1.07 16.35 -9.43
C ALA A 217 -1.09 14.82 -9.55
N THR A 218 -1.90 14.29 -10.45
CA THR A 218 -1.92 12.83 -10.71
C THR A 218 -1.01 12.46 -11.89
N TYR A 219 -0.39 11.29 -11.78
CA TYR A 219 0.48 10.76 -12.82
C TYR A 219 0.27 9.26 -13.05
N LEU A 220 0.46 8.81 -14.29
CA LEU A 220 0.54 7.38 -14.63
C LEU A 220 1.87 6.75 -14.19
N GLU A 221 2.93 7.55 -14.24
CA GLU A 221 4.28 7.21 -13.84
C GLU A 221 4.85 8.35 -13.00
N PRO A 222 5.78 8.07 -12.07
CA PRO A 222 6.37 9.12 -11.24
C PRO A 222 6.86 10.32 -12.07
N PRO A 223 6.86 11.53 -11.50
CA PRO A 223 7.29 12.73 -12.18
C PRO A 223 8.72 12.58 -12.76
N ASP A 224 8.97 13.26 -13.88
CA ASP A 224 10.23 13.13 -14.63
C ASP A 224 11.46 13.54 -13.79
N LEU A 225 11.28 14.43 -12.81
CA LEU A 225 12.35 14.96 -11.95
C LEU A 225 12.04 14.66 -10.47
N PRO A 226 13.06 14.31 -9.64
CA PRO A 226 12.91 14.15 -8.19
C PRO A 226 12.72 15.51 -7.50
N ALA A 227 12.21 15.53 -6.26
CA ALA A 227 11.89 16.75 -5.54
C ALA A 227 13.08 17.71 -5.36
N GLN A 228 14.30 17.18 -5.25
CA GLN A 228 15.55 17.95 -5.08
C GLN A 228 16.34 18.14 -6.37
N GLY A 229 15.82 17.73 -7.54
CA GLY A 229 16.41 18.09 -8.82
C GLY A 229 16.30 19.60 -9.05
N SER A 230 17.15 20.18 -9.89
CA SER A 230 17.19 21.63 -10.21
C SER A 230 15.89 22.22 -10.79
N SER A 231 14.80 21.46 -10.86
CA SER A 231 13.46 22.01 -11.03
C SER A 231 13.08 22.75 -9.74
N THR A 232 12.91 24.05 -9.86
CA THR A 232 12.35 24.97 -8.86
C THR A 232 10.94 24.60 -8.34
N VAL A 233 10.40 23.40 -8.67
CA VAL A 233 9.19 22.81 -8.09
C VAL A 233 9.55 21.50 -7.41
N CYS A 234 9.51 21.47 -6.09
CA CYS A 234 9.65 20.24 -5.33
C CYS A 234 8.34 19.43 -5.40
N ARG A 235 8.42 18.12 -5.58
CA ARG A 235 7.22 17.25 -5.64
C ARG A 235 7.32 16.15 -4.60
N PHE A 236 6.35 16.05 -3.70
CA PHE A 236 6.34 14.99 -2.69
C PHE A 236 5.20 14.00 -2.96
N PRO A 237 5.41 12.69 -2.70
CA PRO A 237 4.40 11.69 -2.97
C PRO A 237 3.26 11.73 -1.97
N ILE A 238 2.05 11.49 -2.47
CA ILE A 238 0.88 11.04 -1.71
C ILE A 238 0.68 9.58 -2.02
N ALA A 239 0.59 8.77 -0.97
CA ALA A 239 0.34 7.36 -1.09
C ALA A 239 -1.08 7.08 -1.60
N MET A 240 -1.22 6.02 -2.38
CA MET A 240 -2.50 5.49 -2.78
C MET A 240 -3.07 4.61 -1.66
N MET A 241 -4.33 4.82 -1.29
CA MET A 241 -5.02 4.02 -0.29
C MET A 241 -5.27 2.60 -0.80
N LEU A 242 -5.25 1.62 0.11
CA LEU A 242 -5.58 0.24 -0.22
C LEU A 242 -7.09 0.06 -0.37
N VAL A 243 -7.48 -0.87 -1.25
CA VAL A 243 -8.88 -1.24 -1.40
C VAL A 243 -9.40 -1.93 -0.13
N ASP A 244 -10.52 -1.46 0.40
CA ASP A 244 -11.20 -2.15 1.50
C ASP A 244 -12.10 -3.25 0.92
N VAL A 245 -11.54 -4.46 0.82
CA VAL A 245 -12.30 -5.66 0.42
C VAL A 245 -13.32 -6.09 1.48
N GLY A 246 -13.20 -5.66 2.73
CA GLY A 246 -14.17 -5.93 3.78
C GLY A 246 -15.54 -5.37 3.42
N SER A 247 -15.59 -4.15 2.90
CA SER A 247 -16.82 -3.48 2.43
C SER A 247 -17.56 -4.22 1.29
N LEU A 248 -16.85 -5.09 0.55
CA LEU A 248 -17.39 -5.89 -0.54
C LEU A 248 -18.02 -7.21 -0.06
N LEU A 249 -17.83 -7.55 1.22
CA LEU A 249 -18.35 -8.76 1.85
C LEU A 249 -19.48 -8.38 2.82
N THR A 250 -20.48 -9.23 2.97
CA THR A 250 -21.56 -9.03 3.95
C THR A 250 -22.00 -10.35 4.57
N SER A 251 -22.30 -10.34 5.86
CA SER A 251 -22.97 -11.46 6.54
C SER A 251 -24.50 -11.34 6.49
N ASN A 252 -25.03 -10.18 6.09
CA ASN A 252 -26.45 -9.92 6.09
C ASN A 252 -27.06 -10.16 4.70
N ALA A 253 -27.91 -11.18 4.59
CA ALA A 253 -28.62 -11.48 3.35
C ALA A 253 -29.64 -10.39 2.94
N SER A 254 -30.05 -9.52 3.87
CA SER A 254 -30.92 -8.38 3.60
C SER A 254 -30.17 -7.13 3.15
N ASP A 255 -28.84 -7.19 3.02
CA ASP A 255 -28.03 -6.10 2.48
C ASP A 255 -28.13 -6.13 0.94
N ILE A 256 -29.29 -5.71 0.44
CA ILE A 256 -29.65 -5.71 -1.00
C ILE A 256 -28.95 -4.55 -1.73
N ALA A 257 -28.31 -3.64 -1.00
CA ALA A 257 -27.62 -2.50 -1.57
C ALA A 257 -26.37 -2.99 -2.32
N PRO A 258 -26.13 -2.51 -3.57
CA PRO A 258 -24.89 -2.77 -4.27
C PRO A 258 -23.68 -2.37 -3.41
N ALA A 259 -22.63 -3.19 -3.44
CA ALA A 259 -21.35 -2.90 -2.80
C ALA A 259 -20.66 -1.68 -3.43
N THR A 260 -20.95 -1.44 -4.71
CA THR A 260 -20.34 -0.40 -5.51
C THR A 260 -21.40 0.38 -6.26
N ALA A 261 -21.10 1.63 -6.60
CA ALA A 261 -21.97 2.43 -7.47
C ALA A 261 -22.07 1.86 -8.90
N ALA A 262 -21.27 0.86 -9.24
CA ALA A 262 -21.37 0.10 -10.47
C ALA A 262 -22.49 -0.96 -10.47
N GLY A 263 -23.21 -1.14 -9.36
CA GLY A 263 -24.23 -2.18 -9.22
C GLY A 263 -23.66 -3.56 -8.90
N LEU A 264 -22.39 -3.66 -8.51
CA LEU A 264 -21.78 -4.93 -8.13
C LEU A 264 -22.39 -5.38 -6.79
N PRO A 265 -22.96 -6.59 -6.69
CA PRO A 265 -23.51 -7.07 -5.43
C PRO A 265 -22.40 -7.33 -4.41
N LYS A 266 -22.72 -7.17 -3.11
CA LYS A 266 -21.85 -7.67 -2.05
C LYS A 266 -21.80 -9.19 -2.11
N ILE A 267 -20.63 -9.76 -1.82
CA ILE A 267 -20.46 -11.21 -1.66
C ILE A 267 -20.99 -11.58 -0.27
N ARG A 268 -22.00 -12.43 -0.24
CA ARG A 268 -22.63 -12.90 1.00
C ARG A 268 -21.80 -14.03 1.59
N LEU A 269 -21.30 -13.80 2.80
CA LEU A 269 -20.59 -14.81 3.55
C LEU A 269 -21.55 -15.88 4.11
N PRO A 270 -21.13 -17.15 4.17
CA PRO A 270 -21.96 -18.22 4.71
C PRO A 270 -22.35 -17.96 6.17
N ALA A 271 -23.59 -18.26 6.53
CA ALA A 271 -24.01 -18.31 7.93
C ALA A 271 -23.43 -19.56 8.62
N GLY A 272 -23.10 -19.44 9.92
CA GLY A 272 -22.74 -20.56 10.79
C GLY A 272 -21.56 -20.27 11.71
N VAL A 273 -20.97 -21.33 12.28
CA VAL A 273 -19.93 -21.21 13.30
C VAL A 273 -18.56 -21.04 12.65
N TRP A 274 -17.95 -19.88 12.90
CA TRP A 274 -16.61 -19.54 12.41
C TRP A 274 -15.53 -20.02 13.37
N ASN A 275 -15.05 -21.25 13.17
CA ASN A 275 -13.85 -21.76 13.84
C ASN A 275 -12.57 -21.08 13.29
N GLY A 276 -11.42 -21.30 13.94
CA GLY A 276 -10.14 -20.69 13.51
C GLY A 276 -9.79 -20.98 12.05
N LYS A 277 -10.00 -22.23 11.58
CA LYS A 277 -9.71 -22.60 10.19
C LYS A 277 -10.59 -21.86 9.17
N ALA A 278 -11.90 -21.72 9.44
CA ALA A 278 -12.81 -20.96 8.59
C ALA A 278 -12.44 -19.46 8.55
N ARG A 279 -12.00 -18.89 9.67
CA ARG A 279 -11.50 -17.50 9.71
C ARG A 279 -10.24 -17.33 8.88
N ARG A 280 -9.28 -18.26 8.96
CA ARG A 280 -8.07 -18.27 8.11
C ARG A 280 -8.42 -18.35 6.63
N LEU A 281 -9.39 -19.20 6.27
CA LEU A 281 -9.91 -19.30 4.91
C LEU A 281 -10.54 -17.99 4.41
N LEU A 282 -11.32 -17.32 5.24
CA LEU A 282 -11.88 -16.01 4.89
C LEU A 282 -10.78 -14.96 4.68
N ALA A 283 -9.75 -14.95 5.53
CA ALA A 283 -8.61 -14.07 5.39
C ALA A 283 -7.88 -14.31 4.05
N THR A 284 -7.68 -15.57 3.66
CA THR A 284 -7.15 -15.94 2.35
C THR A 284 -8.04 -15.45 1.19
N LEU A 285 -9.36 -15.62 1.31
CA LEU A 285 -10.31 -15.14 0.30
C LEU A 285 -10.17 -13.62 0.09
N ARG A 286 -10.04 -12.85 1.17
CA ARG A 286 -9.82 -11.39 1.13
C ARG A 286 -8.53 -11.04 0.41
N VAL A 287 -7.40 -11.69 0.74
CA VAL A 287 -6.11 -11.45 0.06
C VAL A 287 -6.21 -11.74 -1.44
N LYS A 288 -6.83 -12.87 -1.84
CA LYS A 288 -7.02 -13.18 -3.26
C LYS A 288 -7.92 -12.19 -3.98
N LEU A 289 -9.00 -11.76 -3.34
CA LEU A 289 -9.90 -10.75 -3.90
C LEU A 289 -9.18 -9.41 -4.07
N SER A 290 -8.39 -8.98 -3.08
CA SER A 290 -7.54 -7.78 -3.19
C SER A 290 -6.58 -7.88 -4.37
N LEU A 291 -5.85 -8.99 -4.50
CA LEU A 291 -4.93 -9.22 -5.61
C LEU A 291 -5.63 -9.26 -6.97
N PHE A 292 -6.85 -9.81 -7.04
CA PHE A 292 -7.68 -9.81 -8.24
C PHE A 292 -8.12 -8.41 -8.65
N LEU A 293 -8.63 -7.60 -7.71
CA LEU A 293 -9.00 -6.21 -7.96
C LEU A 293 -7.77 -5.35 -8.32
N MET A 294 -6.63 -5.70 -7.76
CA MET A 294 -5.35 -5.08 -8.06
C MET A 294 -4.66 -5.69 -9.29
N SER A 295 -5.28 -6.65 -9.99
CA SER A 295 -4.69 -7.26 -11.17
C SER A 295 -4.73 -6.32 -12.38
N ARG A 296 -3.90 -6.61 -13.38
CA ARG A 296 -3.78 -5.79 -14.60
C ARG A 296 -5.08 -5.75 -15.43
N ASN A 297 -5.89 -6.81 -15.40
CA ASN A 297 -7.02 -6.97 -16.29
C ASN A 297 -8.31 -6.32 -15.75
N ILE A 298 -8.44 -6.26 -14.43
CA ILE A 298 -9.60 -5.65 -13.78
C ILE A 298 -9.35 -4.17 -13.56
N GLY A 299 -8.40 -3.81 -12.70
CA GLY A 299 -8.21 -2.42 -12.27
C GLY A 299 -9.28 -1.96 -11.27
N LEU A 300 -8.85 -1.16 -10.29
CA LEU A 300 -9.73 -0.63 -9.24
C LEU A 300 -10.80 0.32 -9.78
N ASP A 301 -10.53 0.95 -10.92
CA ASP A 301 -11.48 1.87 -11.54
C ASP A 301 -12.78 1.20 -11.99
N GLN A 302 -12.78 -0.11 -12.26
CA GLN A 302 -13.97 -0.87 -12.60
C GLN A 302 -15.00 -0.87 -11.47
N LEU A 303 -14.57 -0.69 -10.21
CA LEU A 303 -15.49 -0.53 -9.08
C LEU A 303 -16.38 0.73 -9.23
N HIS A 304 -15.98 1.68 -10.09
CA HIS A 304 -16.68 2.95 -10.30
C HIS A 304 -17.47 3.01 -11.63
N ILE A 305 -17.37 1.98 -12.49
CA ILE A 305 -18.01 1.93 -13.82
C ILE A 305 -19.11 0.89 -13.78
N LYS A 306 -20.31 1.18 -14.31
CA LYS A 306 -21.42 0.21 -14.36
C LYS A 306 -20.98 -1.14 -14.95
N GLN A 307 -21.23 -2.23 -14.24
CA GLN A 307 -20.86 -3.58 -14.69
C GLN A 307 -22.03 -4.27 -15.40
N ASP A 308 -21.81 -4.78 -16.61
CA ASP A 308 -22.79 -5.58 -17.37
C ASP A 308 -22.56 -7.09 -17.19
N ASP A 309 -23.37 -7.94 -17.86
CA ASP A 309 -23.23 -9.41 -17.78
C ASP A 309 -21.94 -9.94 -18.44
N ARG A 310 -21.22 -9.11 -19.21
CA ARG A 310 -19.96 -9.48 -19.88
C ARG A 310 -18.73 -9.07 -19.06
N SER A 311 -18.93 -8.29 -18.00
CA SER A 311 -17.86 -7.86 -17.11
C SER A 311 -17.14 -9.04 -16.44
N GLU A 312 -15.81 -9.09 -16.60
CA GLU A 312 -14.95 -10.02 -15.87
C GLU A 312 -15.07 -9.85 -14.35
N LEU A 313 -15.16 -8.61 -13.87
CA LEU A 313 -15.32 -8.30 -12.44
C LEU A 313 -16.64 -8.87 -11.90
N ARG A 314 -17.76 -8.63 -12.60
CA ARG A 314 -19.06 -9.14 -12.19
C ARG A 314 -19.11 -10.67 -12.25
N ASN A 315 -18.59 -11.26 -13.31
CA ASN A 315 -18.56 -12.72 -13.47
C ASN A 315 -17.72 -13.37 -12.38
N ALA A 316 -16.59 -12.78 -11.98
CA ALA A 316 -15.81 -13.26 -10.84
C ALA A 316 -16.60 -13.20 -9.53
N PHE A 317 -17.31 -12.09 -9.26
CA PHE A 317 -18.14 -11.95 -8.05
C PHE A 317 -19.28 -12.96 -8.02
N VAL A 318 -19.96 -13.18 -9.15
CA VAL A 318 -21.01 -14.20 -9.29
C VAL A 318 -20.43 -15.59 -9.05
N THR A 319 -19.29 -15.91 -9.66
CA THR A 319 -18.64 -17.22 -9.49
C THR A 319 -18.24 -17.47 -8.04
N VAL A 320 -17.70 -16.45 -7.36
CA VAL A 320 -17.37 -16.53 -5.93
C VAL A 320 -18.64 -16.74 -5.09
N GLN A 321 -19.72 -16.02 -5.38
CA GLN A 321 -20.99 -16.17 -4.68
C GLN A 321 -21.57 -17.58 -4.87
N GLU A 322 -21.61 -18.07 -6.11
CA GLU A 322 -22.07 -19.43 -6.44
C GLU A 322 -21.23 -20.48 -5.69
N ALA A 323 -19.90 -20.32 -5.66
CA ALA A 323 -19.02 -21.22 -4.92
C ALA A 323 -19.35 -21.28 -3.42
N LEU A 324 -19.67 -20.12 -2.81
CA LEU A 324 -20.12 -20.02 -1.42
C LEU A 324 -21.52 -20.65 -1.18
N ASP A 325 -22.33 -20.78 -2.22
CA ASP A 325 -23.68 -21.35 -2.15
C ASP A 325 -23.71 -22.88 -2.40
N THR A 326 -22.68 -23.46 -3.02
CA THR A 326 -22.66 -24.87 -3.48
C THR A 326 -22.46 -25.97 -2.42
N ASP A 327 -22.39 -25.64 -1.12
CA ASP A 327 -22.07 -26.64 -0.08
C ASP A 327 -22.84 -26.41 1.23
N THR A 328 -22.66 -27.30 2.21
CA THR A 328 -23.16 -27.10 3.59
C THR A 328 -22.04 -26.78 4.57
N ASP A 329 -20.82 -27.24 4.28
CA ASP A 329 -19.64 -27.02 5.11
C ASP A 329 -18.95 -25.69 4.78
N ILE A 330 -18.77 -24.81 5.79
CA ILE A 330 -18.20 -23.46 5.60
C ILE A 330 -16.76 -23.53 5.05
N GLU A 331 -15.95 -24.46 5.54
CA GLU A 331 -14.56 -24.58 5.08
C GLU A 331 -14.51 -24.96 3.59
N ARG A 332 -15.33 -25.92 3.17
CA ARG A 332 -15.42 -26.32 1.76
C ARG A 332 -15.98 -25.21 0.86
N LYS A 333 -16.96 -24.43 1.33
CA LYS A 333 -17.47 -23.24 0.62
C LYS A 333 -16.35 -22.24 0.34
N LEU A 334 -15.60 -21.88 1.38
CA LEU A 334 -14.50 -20.91 1.26
C LEU A 334 -13.39 -21.43 0.36
N MET A 335 -13.02 -22.71 0.47
CA MET A 335 -12.03 -23.30 -0.42
C MET A 335 -12.43 -23.21 -1.89
N LYS A 336 -13.68 -23.56 -2.22
CA LYS A 336 -14.19 -23.41 -3.60
C LYS A 336 -14.13 -21.96 -4.06
N ALA A 337 -14.58 -21.01 -3.23
CA ALA A 337 -14.53 -19.57 -3.53
C ALA A 337 -13.09 -19.09 -3.79
N ILE A 338 -12.14 -19.44 -2.92
CA ILE A 338 -10.72 -19.13 -3.06
C ILE A 338 -10.14 -19.70 -4.36
N THR A 339 -10.51 -20.92 -4.73
CA THR A 339 -10.03 -21.55 -5.97
C THR A 339 -10.67 -20.96 -7.23
N SER A 340 -11.83 -20.31 -7.12
CA SER A 340 -12.49 -19.66 -8.25
C SER A 340 -11.86 -18.33 -8.66
N ILE A 341 -11.08 -17.71 -7.77
CA ILE A 341 -10.39 -16.45 -8.05
C ILE A 341 -9.03 -16.75 -8.68
N SER A 342 -8.82 -16.18 -9.87
CA SER A 342 -7.53 -16.15 -10.55
C SER A 342 -7.11 -14.71 -10.78
N PHE A 343 -5.81 -14.42 -10.71
CA PHE A 343 -5.27 -13.10 -10.98
C PHE A 343 -3.91 -13.21 -11.67
N ILE A 344 -3.53 -12.14 -12.36
CA ILE A 344 -2.25 -12.05 -13.06
C ILE A 344 -1.42 -10.95 -12.40
N LEU A 345 -0.22 -11.32 -11.96
CA LEU A 345 0.75 -10.37 -11.44
C LEU A 345 1.17 -9.37 -12.53
N PRO A 346 1.52 -8.13 -12.16
CA PRO A 346 1.99 -7.15 -13.12
C PRO A 346 3.30 -7.60 -13.79
N GLN A 347 3.62 -7.00 -14.93
CA GLN A 347 4.91 -7.22 -15.57
C GLN A 347 6.04 -6.79 -14.63
N ARG A 348 7.13 -7.56 -14.62
CA ARG A 348 8.33 -7.24 -13.83
C ARG A 348 8.80 -5.82 -14.16
N LYS A 349 9.12 -5.05 -13.11
CA LYS A 349 9.65 -3.69 -13.22
C LYS A 349 10.93 -3.56 -12.41
N HIS A 350 11.83 -2.72 -12.88
CA HIS A 350 13.02 -2.33 -12.14
C HIS A 350 12.72 -1.11 -11.27
N VAL A 351 12.90 -1.24 -9.96
CA VAL A 351 12.78 -0.15 -8.99
C VAL A 351 13.98 -0.20 -8.06
N SER A 352 14.67 0.92 -7.93
CA SER A 352 15.83 1.04 -7.03
C SER A 352 15.37 1.10 -5.58
N GLY A 353 16.09 0.41 -4.69
CA GLY A 353 15.75 0.35 -3.27
C GLY A 353 14.57 -0.58 -3.00
N ALA A 354 14.46 -1.68 -3.74
CA ALA A 354 13.37 -2.66 -3.56
C ALA A 354 13.37 -3.24 -2.13
N VAL A 355 14.56 -3.46 -1.56
CA VAL A 355 14.71 -3.90 -0.16
C VAL A 355 14.24 -2.82 0.81
N ASP A 356 14.59 -1.55 0.58
CA ASP A 356 14.13 -0.43 1.44
C ASP A 356 12.61 -0.36 1.46
N LEU A 357 11.99 -0.46 0.28
CA LEU A 357 10.54 -0.48 0.14
C LEU A 357 9.90 -1.68 0.82
N LEU A 358 10.53 -2.86 0.79
CA LEU A 358 10.06 -4.03 1.54
C LEU A 358 10.11 -3.79 3.04
N LEU A 359 11.13 -3.10 3.54
CA LEU A 359 11.27 -2.80 4.97
C LEU A 359 10.42 -1.61 5.41
N GLY A 360 9.86 -0.86 4.46
CA GLY A 360 9.17 0.39 4.68
C GLY A 360 10.18 1.53 4.79
N ILE A 361 10.02 2.55 3.95
CA ILE A 361 10.81 3.78 4.02
C ILE A 361 10.04 4.84 4.79
N GLU A 362 10.75 5.67 5.55
CA GLU A 362 10.14 6.81 6.22
C GLU A 362 9.65 7.84 5.19
N ASP A 363 8.58 8.56 5.53
CA ASP A 363 7.96 9.55 4.65
C ASP A 363 8.96 10.58 4.09
N SER A 364 9.91 11.03 4.91
CA SER A 364 10.95 11.98 4.52
C SER A 364 11.96 11.42 3.52
N GLU A 365 12.23 10.11 3.55
CA GLU A 365 13.16 9.46 2.62
C GLU A 365 12.53 9.24 1.25
N ALA A 366 11.20 9.13 1.20
CA ALA A 366 10.45 8.94 -0.03
C ALA A 366 10.39 10.19 -0.91
N ASP A 367 10.48 11.38 -0.31
CA ASP A 367 10.39 12.67 -1.01
C ASP A 367 11.48 12.82 -2.09
N ASP A 368 12.62 12.16 -1.94
CA ASP A 368 13.77 12.28 -2.85
C ASP A 368 13.79 11.23 -3.97
N ARG A 369 12.82 10.30 -3.98
CA ARG A 369 12.84 9.12 -4.84
C ARG A 369 11.58 9.02 -5.71
N ARG A 370 11.70 8.30 -6.83
CA ARG A 370 10.64 8.13 -7.83
C ARG A 370 10.09 6.70 -7.78
N TYR A 371 9.02 6.52 -7.04
CA TYR A 371 8.41 5.20 -6.85
C TYR A 371 7.10 5.03 -7.61
N PRO A 372 6.93 3.96 -8.41
CA PRO A 372 5.75 3.75 -9.25
C PRO A 372 4.56 3.27 -8.41
N GLY A 373 3.78 4.21 -7.89
CA GLY A 373 2.73 3.88 -6.93
C GLY A 373 3.31 3.58 -5.57
N LEU A 374 2.94 4.39 -4.59
CA LEU A 374 3.21 4.14 -3.19
C LEU A 374 1.91 3.83 -2.48
N VAL A 375 2.01 3.07 -1.41
CA VAL A 375 0.92 2.83 -0.46
C VAL A 375 1.40 3.22 0.92
N SER A 376 0.46 3.71 1.73
CA SER A 376 0.76 4.12 3.08
C SER A 376 0.78 2.91 3.99
N LEU A 377 1.70 2.95 4.94
CA LEU A 377 1.85 2.01 6.00
C LEU A 377 1.60 2.73 7.34
N ASP A 378 1.06 2.02 8.33
CA ASP A 378 1.25 2.23 9.77
C ASP A 378 2.66 2.78 10.08
N ASN A 379 2.73 3.61 11.13
CA ASN A 379 3.95 4.27 11.59
C ASN A 379 4.58 5.22 10.55
N GLN A 380 3.76 5.83 9.67
CA GLN A 380 4.18 6.87 8.71
C GLN A 380 5.26 6.40 7.74
N LYS A 381 5.14 5.14 7.31
CA LYS A 381 6.04 4.56 6.31
C LYS A 381 5.36 4.43 4.96
N LEU A 382 6.17 4.27 3.93
CA LEU A 382 5.74 4.03 2.55
C LEU A 382 6.33 2.74 2.00
N SER A 383 5.57 2.10 1.12
CA SER A 383 6.03 0.94 0.36
C SER A 383 5.41 0.90 -1.03
N LEU A 384 5.82 -0.08 -1.83
CA LEU A 384 5.11 -0.43 -3.06
C LEU A 384 3.86 -1.26 -2.74
N PRO A 385 2.82 -1.20 -3.58
CA PRO A 385 1.71 -2.16 -3.52
C PRO A 385 2.21 -3.60 -3.46
N PHE A 386 1.58 -4.45 -2.65
CA PHE A 386 2.05 -5.83 -2.45
C PHE A 386 2.26 -6.62 -3.75
N GLN A 387 1.37 -6.50 -4.76
CA GLN A 387 1.58 -7.19 -6.05
C GLN A 387 2.83 -6.71 -6.82
N MET A 388 3.29 -5.48 -6.56
CA MET A 388 4.55 -4.96 -7.11
C MET A 388 5.76 -5.49 -6.34
N LEU A 389 5.69 -5.57 -5.00
CA LEU A 389 6.74 -6.21 -4.19
C LEU A 389 6.99 -7.66 -4.63
N MET A 390 5.95 -8.36 -5.10
CA MET A 390 6.05 -9.73 -5.63
C MET A 390 6.78 -9.86 -6.97
N VAL A 391 7.01 -8.77 -7.73
CA VAL A 391 7.61 -8.85 -9.07
C VAL A 391 8.76 -7.87 -9.31
N VAL A 392 8.96 -6.92 -8.40
CA VAL A 392 10.00 -5.89 -8.55
C VAL A 392 11.38 -6.53 -8.53
N ARG A 393 12.30 -5.93 -9.28
CA ARG A 393 13.74 -6.24 -9.24
C ARG A 393 14.52 -4.95 -9.04
N ASP A 394 15.63 -5.00 -8.32
CA ASP A 394 16.57 -3.88 -8.30
C ASP A 394 17.35 -3.83 -9.62
N ARG A 395 17.99 -2.69 -9.91
CA ARG A 395 18.90 -2.54 -11.04
C ARG A 395 20.29 -3.08 -10.72
N ASP A 396 20.68 -3.04 -9.45
CA ASP A 396 21.99 -3.50 -8.99
C ASP A 396 21.94 -4.95 -8.52
N VAL A 397 22.43 -5.87 -9.36
CA VAL A 397 22.33 -7.33 -9.18
C VAL A 397 23.38 -7.89 -8.19
N ASN A 398 24.30 -7.05 -7.70
CA ASN A 398 25.46 -7.49 -6.90
C ASN A 398 25.30 -7.29 -5.38
N ASP A 399 24.10 -7.00 -4.89
CA ASP A 399 23.83 -6.89 -3.45
C ASP A 399 23.35 -8.26 -2.89
N GLU A 400 24.09 -8.83 -1.93
CA GLU A 400 23.69 -10.06 -1.23
C GLU A 400 22.31 -9.94 -0.57
N THR A 401 21.96 -8.74 -0.11
CA THR A 401 20.64 -8.42 0.47
C THR A 401 19.53 -8.54 -0.56
N PHE A 402 19.82 -8.18 -1.82
CA PHE A 402 18.84 -8.28 -2.91
C PHE A 402 18.60 -9.72 -3.34
N ASN A 403 19.62 -10.59 -3.28
CA ASN A 403 19.44 -12.02 -3.48
C ASN A 403 18.51 -12.63 -2.43
N LEU A 404 18.68 -12.23 -1.16
CA LEU A 404 17.76 -12.59 -0.07
C LEU A 404 16.34 -12.08 -0.30
N PHE A 405 16.21 -10.84 -0.80
CA PHE A 405 14.92 -10.30 -1.20
C PHE A 405 14.25 -11.18 -2.26
N CYS A 406 15.00 -11.62 -3.28
CA CYS A 406 14.49 -12.51 -4.32
C CYS A 406 14.11 -13.90 -3.77
N ASP A 407 14.93 -14.48 -2.88
CA ASP A 407 14.64 -15.77 -2.23
C ASP A 407 13.30 -15.71 -1.47
N GLY A 408 13.09 -14.66 -0.66
CA GLY A 408 11.84 -14.49 0.08
C GLY A 408 10.65 -14.17 -0.82
N GLN A 409 10.87 -13.43 -1.90
CA GLN A 409 9.85 -13.18 -2.92
C GLN A 409 9.41 -14.49 -3.58
N ASP A 410 10.33 -15.36 -3.98
CA ASP A 410 10.00 -16.64 -4.62
C ASP A 410 9.24 -17.54 -3.65
N ILE A 411 9.62 -17.58 -2.36
CA ILE A 411 8.90 -18.32 -1.32
C ILE A 411 7.47 -17.81 -1.18
N ILE A 412 7.25 -16.50 -1.00
CA ILE A 412 5.90 -15.97 -0.79
C ILE A 412 5.04 -16.14 -2.05
N VAL A 413 5.59 -15.87 -3.24
CA VAL A 413 4.91 -16.01 -4.54
C VAL A 413 4.50 -17.46 -4.76
N SER A 414 5.36 -18.44 -4.43
CA SER A 414 5.01 -19.86 -4.55
C SER A 414 3.81 -20.25 -3.68
N SER A 415 3.68 -19.69 -2.47
CA SER A 415 2.50 -19.89 -1.60
C SER A 415 1.25 -19.24 -2.18
N ILE A 416 1.40 -18.07 -2.79
CA ILE A 416 0.28 -17.25 -3.30
C ILE A 416 -0.17 -17.65 -4.72
N LEU A 417 0.68 -18.29 -5.51
CA LEU A 417 0.31 -18.76 -6.85
C LEU A 417 0.20 -20.28 -6.93
N GLY A 418 0.72 -21.00 -5.94
CA GLY A 418 0.71 -22.45 -5.90
C GLY A 418 -0.66 -23.05 -5.59
N ASN A 419 -0.79 -24.35 -5.92
CA ASN A 419 -1.92 -25.20 -5.52
C ASN A 419 -1.81 -25.71 -4.08
N SER A 420 -0.87 -25.17 -3.27
CA SER A 420 -0.68 -25.54 -1.87
C SER A 420 -1.84 -25.08 -1.01
N ASP A 421 -2.11 -25.79 0.09
CA ASP A 421 -3.23 -25.51 0.99
C ASP A 421 -3.03 -24.15 1.68
N TRP A 422 -3.85 -23.15 1.31
CA TRP A 422 -3.73 -21.76 1.79
C TRP A 422 -4.19 -21.59 3.25
N CYS A 423 -4.62 -22.68 3.90
CA CYS A 423 -5.38 -22.67 5.15
C CYS A 423 -4.54 -22.55 6.42
N ASP A 424 -3.20 -22.59 6.32
CA ASP A 424 -2.35 -22.96 7.46
C ASP A 424 -1.64 -21.79 8.16
N GLY A 425 -1.93 -20.52 7.86
CA GLY A 425 -1.22 -19.37 8.47
C GLY A 425 0.10 -19.00 7.77
N LEU A 426 0.58 -19.89 6.90
CA LEU A 426 1.80 -19.80 6.09
C LEU A 426 2.05 -18.45 5.40
N VAL A 427 1.02 -17.72 4.96
CA VAL A 427 1.23 -16.45 4.23
C VAL A 427 1.84 -15.40 5.16
N MET A 428 1.34 -15.28 6.39
CA MET A 428 1.84 -14.31 7.36
C MET A 428 3.22 -14.75 7.88
N GLU A 429 3.40 -16.04 8.14
CA GLU A 429 4.68 -16.63 8.56
C GLU A 429 5.79 -16.39 7.52
N ARG A 430 5.51 -16.64 6.24
CA ARG A 430 6.43 -16.37 5.13
C ARG A 430 6.68 -14.89 4.91
N ALA A 431 5.67 -14.03 5.14
CA ALA A 431 5.84 -12.59 5.09
C ALA A 431 6.83 -12.12 6.17
N TYR A 432 6.67 -12.58 7.42
CA TYR A 432 7.65 -12.32 8.48
C TYR A 432 9.02 -12.88 8.12
N ALA A 433 9.13 -14.13 7.66
CA ALA A 433 10.41 -14.72 7.29
C ALA A 433 11.13 -13.89 6.21
N TRP A 434 10.40 -13.39 5.22
CA TRP A 434 10.94 -12.53 4.17
C TRP A 434 11.43 -11.18 4.73
N ALA A 435 10.58 -10.45 5.45
CA ALA A 435 10.92 -9.14 5.99
C ALA A 435 12.07 -9.20 7.01
N LEU A 436 12.02 -10.17 7.94
CA LEU A 436 13.05 -10.36 8.97
C LEU A 436 14.40 -10.75 8.34
N ALA A 437 14.41 -11.60 7.30
CA ALA A 437 15.64 -11.97 6.60
C ALA A 437 16.32 -10.75 5.95
N CYS A 438 15.56 -9.93 5.22
CA CYS A 438 16.07 -8.70 4.62
C CYS A 438 16.52 -7.68 5.68
N LYS A 439 15.76 -7.52 6.77
CA LYS A 439 16.10 -6.62 7.88
C LYS A 439 17.41 -7.04 8.56
N ALA A 440 17.56 -8.33 8.84
CA ALA A 440 18.79 -8.88 9.43
C ALA A 440 20.01 -8.78 8.51
N ALA A 441 19.82 -8.86 7.19
CA ALA A 441 20.89 -8.66 6.22
C ALA A 441 21.38 -7.19 6.18
N LYS A 442 20.45 -6.21 6.23
CA LYS A 442 20.79 -4.78 6.23
C LYS A 442 21.35 -4.26 7.55
N ALA A 443 21.09 -4.92 8.68
CA ALA A 443 21.40 -4.38 10.00
C ALA A 443 22.88 -4.48 10.42
N ASP A 444 23.81 -4.61 9.47
CA ASP A 444 25.26 -4.75 9.69
C ASP A 444 25.64 -5.79 10.79
N GLY A 445 24.83 -6.85 10.89
CA GLY A 445 25.00 -7.93 11.85
C GLY A 445 24.46 -7.68 13.26
N ARG A 446 23.70 -6.60 13.49
CA ARG A 446 22.95 -6.35 14.73
C ARG A 446 21.45 -6.31 14.43
N PHE A 447 20.81 -7.47 14.53
CA PHE A 447 19.38 -7.59 14.30
C PHE A 447 18.60 -7.21 15.57
N HIS A 448 17.84 -6.12 15.49
CA HIS A 448 17.05 -5.60 16.61
C HIS A 448 15.58 -5.98 16.50
N LEU A 449 15.03 -6.55 17.57
CA LEU A 449 13.59 -6.58 17.82
C LEU A 449 13.28 -5.38 18.73
N LYS A 450 12.87 -4.28 18.11
CA LYS A 450 13.00 -2.87 18.57
C LYS A 450 12.46 -2.57 19.98
N ASP A 451 11.60 -3.42 20.54
CA ASP A 451 10.86 -3.13 21.79
C ASP A 451 11.18 -4.07 22.96
N ALA A 452 12.14 -4.97 22.82
CA ALA A 452 12.34 -6.03 23.81
C ALA A 452 13.67 -6.02 24.55
N GLY A 453 14.44 -4.94 24.46
CA GLY A 453 15.74 -4.81 25.13
C GLY A 453 16.83 -5.80 24.66
N HIS A 454 16.49 -6.78 23.83
CA HIS A 454 17.41 -7.78 23.29
C HIS A 454 17.83 -7.43 21.87
N THR A 455 19.15 -7.30 21.69
CA THR A 455 19.79 -7.21 20.38
C THR A 455 20.36 -8.58 20.06
N PHE A 456 20.04 -9.12 18.87
CA PHE A 456 20.59 -10.38 18.40
C PHE A 456 21.70 -10.10 17.39
N SER A 457 22.89 -10.62 17.65
CA SER A 457 24.00 -10.63 16.71
C SER A 457 23.72 -11.68 15.63
N PHE A 458 23.01 -11.27 14.58
CA PHE A 458 22.64 -12.12 13.45
C PHE A 458 22.70 -11.31 12.16
N GLN A 459 23.35 -11.89 11.14
CA GLN A 459 23.37 -11.36 9.78
C GLN A 459 22.86 -12.46 8.86
N CYS A 460 21.68 -12.25 8.29
CA CYS A 460 21.11 -13.22 7.36
C CYS A 460 21.87 -13.16 6.03
N LYS A 461 22.25 -14.33 5.52
CA LYS A 461 22.88 -14.53 4.21
C LYS A 461 22.01 -15.37 3.28
N LYS A 462 21.11 -16.18 3.86
CA LYS A 462 20.21 -17.05 3.11
C LYS A 462 18.90 -17.29 3.84
N LEU A 463 17.80 -17.32 3.10
CA LEU A 463 16.50 -17.78 3.56
C LEU A 463 16.23 -19.18 3.01
N ARG A 464 15.66 -20.09 3.83
CA ARG A 464 15.33 -21.45 3.40
C ARG A 464 14.00 -21.92 3.97
N ASP A 465 13.26 -22.69 3.18
CA ASP A 465 12.15 -23.50 3.65
C ASP A 465 12.69 -24.82 4.25
N GLY A 466 12.54 -24.99 5.57
CA GLY A 466 12.97 -26.18 6.31
C GLY A 466 14.50 -26.34 6.45
N ILE A 467 14.92 -27.21 7.36
CA ILE A 467 16.33 -27.53 7.60
C ILE A 467 16.78 -28.64 6.65
N LYS A 468 17.98 -28.51 6.06
CA LYS A 468 18.53 -29.53 5.15
C LYS A 468 18.80 -30.85 5.86
N GLN A 469 18.74 -31.93 5.10
CA GLN A 469 18.91 -33.30 5.57
C GLN A 469 20.26 -33.52 6.26
N LEU A 470 20.24 -34.23 7.40
CA LEU A 470 21.42 -34.82 8.00
C LEU A 470 21.34 -36.34 7.74
N ASN A 471 22.36 -36.90 7.06
CA ASN A 471 22.42 -38.33 6.73
C ASN A 471 21.20 -38.86 5.92
N GLY A 472 20.67 -38.06 4.99
CA GLY A 472 19.56 -38.47 4.11
C GLY A 472 18.18 -38.53 4.79
N LYS A 473 18.03 -37.95 6.00
CA LYS A 473 16.74 -37.76 6.68
C LYS A 473 16.53 -36.28 6.96
N ASP A 474 15.31 -35.78 6.77
CA ASP A 474 14.99 -34.37 7.03
C ASP A 474 15.22 -34.04 8.50
N ALA A 475 16.13 -33.10 8.75
CA ALA A 475 16.37 -32.59 10.08
C ALA A 475 15.19 -31.71 10.48
N ARG A 476 14.66 -31.91 11.70
CA ARG A 476 13.53 -31.14 12.24
C ARG A 476 13.89 -30.70 13.65
N VAL A 477 13.57 -29.47 14.02
CA VAL A 477 13.76 -28.96 15.39
C VAL A 477 12.93 -29.77 16.39
N PHE A 478 11.74 -30.23 15.97
CA PHE A 478 10.90 -31.14 16.73
C PHE A 478 10.68 -32.46 15.97
N THR A 479 10.71 -33.57 16.70
CA THR A 479 10.31 -34.88 16.14
C THR A 479 8.82 -34.86 15.80
N LYS A 480 8.34 -35.83 15.00
CA LYS A 480 6.89 -35.98 14.72
C LYS A 480 6.02 -36.13 15.99
N LYS A 481 6.61 -36.49 17.13
CA LYS A 481 5.94 -36.58 18.43
C LYS A 481 5.97 -35.26 19.22
N GLY A 482 6.50 -34.18 18.63
CA GLY A 482 6.62 -32.87 19.24
C GLY A 482 7.72 -32.76 20.30
N THR A 483 8.67 -33.70 20.35
CA THR A 483 9.81 -33.61 21.28
C THR A 483 10.98 -32.87 20.63
N PRO A 484 11.73 -32.03 21.35
CA PRO A 484 12.94 -31.40 20.82
C PRO A 484 13.94 -32.42 20.25
N SER A 485 14.50 -32.10 19.10
CA SER A 485 15.48 -32.89 18.37
C SER A 485 16.84 -32.20 18.40
N VAL A 486 17.79 -32.77 19.14
CA VAL A 486 19.15 -32.24 19.27
C VAL A 486 19.83 -32.13 17.91
N ASP A 487 19.63 -33.13 17.05
CA ASP A 487 20.21 -33.13 15.70
C ASP A 487 19.63 -32.01 14.84
N GLY A 488 18.32 -31.76 14.94
CA GLY A 488 17.68 -30.65 14.23
C GLY A 488 18.18 -29.29 14.68
N ILE A 489 18.29 -29.07 15.99
CA ILE A 489 18.82 -27.82 16.56
C ILE A 489 20.26 -27.57 16.11
N ARG A 490 21.08 -28.62 16.03
CA ARG A 490 22.48 -28.54 15.57
C ARG A 490 22.62 -28.25 14.08
N CYS A 491 21.61 -28.57 13.28
CA CYS A 491 21.60 -28.33 11.84
C CYS A 491 21.19 -26.88 11.49
N ILE A 492 20.85 -26.04 12.47
CA ILE A 492 20.62 -24.61 12.23
C ILE A 492 21.98 -23.96 11.96
N GLU A 493 22.21 -23.60 10.69
CA GLU A 493 23.45 -23.03 10.19
C GLU A 493 23.58 -21.54 10.57
N ASP A 494 24.83 -21.09 10.72
CA ASP A 494 25.13 -19.68 10.98
C ASP A 494 24.77 -18.84 9.73
N GLY A 495 24.11 -17.70 9.94
CA GLY A 495 23.71 -16.79 8.87
C GLY A 495 22.56 -17.29 7.99
N ILE A 496 21.81 -18.30 8.42
CA ILE A 496 20.64 -18.80 7.69
C ILE A 496 19.38 -18.60 8.53
N MET A 497 18.38 -17.97 7.93
CA MET A 497 17.02 -17.93 8.46
C MET A 497 16.21 -19.05 7.81
N TYR A 498 15.45 -19.77 8.63
CA TYR A 498 14.61 -20.86 8.17
C TYR A 498 13.16 -20.56 8.46
N HIS A 499 12.30 -20.85 7.50
CA HIS A 499 10.85 -20.90 7.68
C HIS A 499 10.42 -22.38 7.85
N ALA A 500 9.46 -22.63 8.73
CA ALA A 500 8.99 -23.95 9.06
C ALA A 500 8.19 -24.56 7.91
N LEU A 501 8.53 -25.78 7.49
CA LEU A 501 7.70 -26.54 6.56
C LEU A 501 6.71 -27.42 7.34
N SER A 502 5.42 -27.17 7.13
CA SER A 502 4.33 -28.08 7.44
C SER A 502 4.19 -29.12 6.32
N GLU A 503 5.09 -30.11 6.29
CA GLU A 503 4.94 -31.23 5.33
C GLU A 503 3.60 -31.96 5.56
N GLY A 504 2.69 -31.82 4.59
CA GLY A 504 1.47 -32.62 4.48
C GLY A 504 0.41 -32.37 5.55
N GLY A 505 0.29 -31.15 6.08
CA GLY A 505 -0.83 -30.73 6.94
C GLY A 505 -0.92 -31.46 8.28
N LYS A 506 0.13 -32.17 8.72
CA LYS A 506 0.16 -32.83 10.03
C LYS A 506 0.95 -32.01 11.04
N ALA A 507 0.20 -31.30 11.89
CA ALA A 507 0.67 -30.63 13.10
C ALA A 507 1.65 -31.52 13.87
N GLY A 508 2.94 -31.16 13.89
CA GLY A 508 3.93 -31.92 14.65
C GLY A 508 5.39 -31.65 14.35
N THR A 509 5.75 -30.86 13.34
CA THR A 509 7.16 -30.64 12.96
C THR A 509 7.80 -29.41 13.58
N HIS A 510 7.00 -28.43 14.01
CA HIS A 510 7.51 -27.13 14.45
C HIS A 510 6.90 -26.61 15.78
N LYS A 511 5.88 -27.29 16.34
CA LYS A 511 5.41 -27.15 17.75
C LYS A 511 5.10 -25.70 18.20
N GLY A 512 4.60 -24.85 17.29
CA GLY A 512 4.32 -23.44 17.58
C GLY A 512 5.56 -22.56 17.42
N PHE A 513 6.40 -22.87 16.43
CA PHE A 513 7.44 -22.01 15.93
C PHE A 513 7.39 -22.04 14.42
N ASP A 514 7.45 -20.89 13.77
CA ASP A 514 7.31 -20.74 12.33
C ASP A 514 8.63 -20.31 11.68
N ILE A 515 9.52 -19.70 12.46
CA ILE A 515 10.81 -19.19 11.98
C ILE A 515 11.90 -19.53 12.99
N TRP A 516 13.10 -19.84 12.52
CA TRP A 516 14.28 -19.97 13.39
C TRP A 516 15.58 -19.53 12.74
N PHE A 517 16.49 -19.04 13.58
CA PHE A 517 17.87 -18.70 13.20
C PHE A 517 18.81 -18.83 14.42
N LYS A 518 20.11 -18.66 14.21
CA LYS A 518 21.14 -18.81 15.25
C LYS A 518 21.98 -17.54 15.38
N THR A 519 22.23 -17.11 16.62
CA THR A 519 23.06 -15.94 16.96
C THR A 519 24.56 -16.26 16.93
N LYS A 520 25.40 -15.21 16.80
CA LYS A 520 26.87 -15.34 16.82
C LYS A 520 27.40 -15.75 18.22
N ALA A 521 28.64 -16.25 18.23
CA ALA A 521 29.23 -16.99 19.35
C ALA A 521 29.68 -16.14 20.55
N ASP A 522 29.79 -14.83 20.36
CA ASP A 522 30.29 -13.79 21.28
C ASP A 522 29.23 -13.24 22.24
N GLU A 523 27.97 -13.66 22.12
CA GLU A 523 26.94 -13.39 23.12
C GLU A 523 27.01 -14.37 24.31
N LEU A 524 26.57 -13.91 25.49
CA LEU A 524 26.15 -14.76 26.61
C LEU A 524 25.09 -15.81 26.18
N VAL A 525 24.46 -15.58 25.03
CA VAL A 525 23.34 -16.29 24.44
C VAL A 525 23.76 -16.93 23.10
N ARG A 526 24.76 -17.82 23.07
CA ARG A 526 25.05 -18.62 21.87
C ARG A 526 23.98 -19.70 21.69
N GLY A 527 22.95 -19.41 20.89
CA GLY A 527 21.84 -20.34 20.75
C GLY A 527 20.80 -20.00 19.68
N PRO A 528 19.90 -20.94 19.39
CA PRO A 528 18.82 -20.73 18.44
C PRO A 528 17.77 -19.76 19.01
N VAL A 529 17.28 -18.88 18.14
CA VAL A 529 16.08 -18.08 18.34
C VAL A 529 14.95 -18.78 17.59
N LEU A 530 13.86 -19.05 18.29
CA LEU A 530 12.68 -19.75 17.76
C LEU A 530 11.50 -18.79 17.84
N LEU A 531 10.87 -18.47 16.70
CA LEU A 531 9.82 -17.47 16.62
C LEU A 531 8.50 -18.11 16.23
N ASP A 532 7.40 -17.68 16.86
CA ASP A 532 6.02 -18.00 16.52
C ASP A 532 5.32 -16.72 16.06
N VAL A 533 4.48 -16.82 15.02
CA VAL A 533 3.69 -15.72 14.51
C VAL A 533 2.23 -15.97 14.85
N THR A 534 1.59 -15.01 15.53
CA THR A 534 0.17 -15.12 15.87
C THR A 534 -0.64 -13.99 15.26
N GLY A 535 -1.78 -14.33 14.65
CA GLY A 535 -2.77 -13.34 14.23
C GLY A 535 -3.74 -12.92 15.34
N ALA A 536 -3.62 -13.52 16.53
CA ALA A 536 -4.49 -13.28 17.67
C ALA A 536 -4.52 -11.81 18.11
N THR A 537 -5.73 -11.30 18.34
CA THR A 537 -5.99 -9.96 18.88
C THR A 537 -6.09 -9.95 20.39
N ASN A 538 -6.65 -11.01 20.97
CA ASN A 538 -6.96 -11.04 22.38
C ASN A 538 -5.74 -11.41 23.24
N ALA A 539 -5.56 -10.68 24.33
CA ALA A 539 -4.41 -10.85 25.22
C ALA A 539 -4.32 -12.24 25.86
N GLY A 540 -5.47 -12.88 26.11
CA GLY A 540 -5.53 -14.21 26.73
C GLY A 540 -4.91 -15.29 25.84
N THR A 541 -5.30 -15.35 24.57
CA THR A 541 -4.73 -16.25 23.56
C THR A 541 -3.26 -15.97 23.35
N CYS A 542 -2.86 -14.71 23.22
CA CYS A 542 -1.45 -14.35 23.07
C CYS A 542 -0.63 -14.76 24.30
N LYS A 543 -1.14 -14.59 25.53
CA LYS A 543 -0.49 -15.05 26.76
C LYS A 543 -0.32 -16.57 26.78
N VAL A 544 -1.37 -17.32 26.41
CA VAL A 544 -1.29 -18.79 26.31
C VAL A 544 -0.23 -19.23 25.31
N LYS A 545 -0.13 -18.56 24.15
CA LYS A 545 0.92 -18.83 23.16
C LYS A 545 2.32 -18.47 23.69
N ALA A 546 2.48 -17.32 24.34
CA ALA A 546 3.73 -16.91 24.94
C ALA A 546 4.23 -17.92 25.99
N ASP A 547 3.34 -18.38 26.87
CA ASP A 547 3.65 -19.43 27.87
C ASP A 547 4.05 -20.75 27.19
N GLN A 548 3.36 -21.12 26.11
CA GLN A 548 3.66 -22.34 25.36
C GLN A 548 5.04 -22.27 24.67
N ILE A 549 5.40 -21.10 24.13
CA ILE A 549 6.70 -20.82 23.53
C ILE A 549 7.81 -20.89 24.57
N ALA A 550 7.62 -20.27 25.73
CA ALA A 550 8.56 -20.34 26.86
C ALA A 550 8.82 -21.80 27.29
N GLN A 551 7.75 -22.58 27.46
CA GLN A 551 7.87 -23.99 27.81
C GLN A 551 8.62 -24.80 26.75
N ASN A 552 8.33 -24.56 25.48
CA ASN A 552 9.00 -25.27 24.38
C ASN A 552 10.47 -24.86 24.27
N ALA A 553 10.80 -23.58 24.41
CA ALA A 553 12.18 -23.07 24.43
C ALA A 553 12.98 -23.66 25.60
N ALA A 554 12.39 -23.71 26.81
CA ALA A 554 13.00 -24.37 27.97
C ALA A 554 13.22 -25.87 27.74
N ALA A 555 12.27 -26.56 27.10
CA ALA A 555 12.42 -27.97 26.76
C ALA A 555 13.56 -28.22 25.75
N VAL A 556 13.69 -27.34 24.74
CA VAL A 556 14.81 -27.36 23.79
C VAL A 556 16.14 -27.13 24.53
N MET A 557 16.20 -26.14 25.42
CA MET A 557 17.39 -25.82 26.20
C MET A 557 17.83 -26.99 27.09
N ASN A 558 16.91 -27.56 27.86
CA ASN A 558 17.19 -28.70 28.74
C ASN A 558 17.69 -29.91 27.94
N LYS A 559 17.14 -30.14 26.74
CA LYS A 559 17.58 -31.24 25.89
C LYS A 559 18.97 -31.00 25.29
N ALA A 560 19.26 -29.75 24.91
CA ALA A 560 20.52 -29.37 24.28
C ALA A 560 21.69 -29.22 25.28
N GLN A 561 21.43 -28.84 26.54
CA GLN A 561 22.43 -28.80 27.61
C GLN A 561 23.04 -30.18 27.90
N ASN A 562 22.22 -31.23 27.79
CA ASN A 562 22.63 -32.62 28.03
C ASN A 562 23.41 -33.25 26.84
N ALA A 563 23.77 -32.46 25.84
CA ALA A 563 24.44 -32.93 24.63
C ALA A 563 25.96 -32.70 24.71
N THR A 564 26.73 -33.47 23.92
CA THR A 564 28.21 -33.41 23.86
C THR A 564 28.80 -32.02 23.56
N VAL A 565 28.02 -31.19 22.87
CA VAL A 565 28.32 -29.76 22.65
C VAL A 565 27.11 -29.01 23.16
N PRO A 566 27.20 -28.35 24.34
CA PRO A 566 26.06 -27.70 24.95
C PRO A 566 25.71 -26.40 24.20
N VAL A 567 24.41 -26.19 24.00
CA VAL A 567 23.85 -24.90 23.58
C VAL A 567 23.79 -23.99 24.81
N LYS A 568 24.22 -22.73 24.68
CA LYS A 568 24.32 -21.81 25.83
C LYS A 568 23.00 -21.15 26.19
N SER A 569 22.07 -21.05 25.26
CA SER A 569 20.75 -20.44 25.46
C SER A 569 19.76 -20.88 24.38
N VAL A 570 18.46 -20.73 24.64
CA VAL A 570 17.41 -20.81 23.63
C VAL A 570 16.42 -19.72 24.00
N ILE A 571 16.03 -18.90 23.02
CA ILE A 571 15.03 -17.85 23.23
C ILE A 571 13.84 -18.12 22.33
N GLY A 572 12.66 -18.19 22.93
CA GLY A 572 11.38 -18.14 22.22
C GLY A 572 10.95 -16.70 21.96
N VAL A 573 10.37 -16.41 20.81
CA VAL A 573 9.80 -15.08 20.50
C VAL A 573 8.39 -15.24 19.96
N LEU A 574 7.43 -14.53 20.53
CA LEU A 574 6.07 -14.41 19.98
C LEU A 574 5.95 -13.08 19.22
N LEU A 575 5.50 -13.13 17.97
CA LEU A 575 5.16 -11.96 17.16
C LEU A 575 3.63 -11.83 17.06
N GLY A 576 3.05 -10.80 17.69
CA GLY A 576 1.60 -10.56 17.76
C GLY A 576 1.19 -9.18 17.22
N PRO A 577 1.17 -8.95 15.89
CA PRO A 577 0.90 -7.64 15.30
C PRO A 577 -0.46 -7.04 15.65
N ASN A 578 -1.46 -7.86 15.96
CA ASN A 578 -2.82 -7.41 16.28
C ASN A 578 -3.11 -7.34 17.79
N CYS A 579 -2.13 -7.66 18.65
CA CYS A 579 -2.31 -7.59 20.10
C CYS A 579 -1.70 -6.30 20.65
N TYR A 580 -2.55 -5.38 21.12
CA TYR A 580 -2.10 -4.08 21.66
C TYR A 580 -2.03 -4.03 23.19
N ILE A 581 -2.50 -5.09 23.87
CA ILE A 581 -2.53 -5.17 25.32
C ILE A 581 -1.21 -5.77 25.80
N ALA A 582 -0.51 -5.11 26.73
CA ALA A 582 0.75 -5.59 27.29
C ALA A 582 0.63 -7.01 27.86
N ILE A 583 1.54 -7.90 27.44
CA ILE A 583 1.67 -9.26 27.95
C ILE A 583 2.95 -9.34 28.77
N GLU A 584 2.84 -9.87 29.97
CA GLU A 584 4.00 -10.16 30.82
C GLU A 584 4.86 -11.25 30.16
N GLU A 585 6.15 -10.96 29.96
CA GLU A 585 7.06 -11.88 29.28
C GLU A 585 7.35 -13.11 30.16
N PRO A 586 7.07 -14.32 29.68
CA PRO A 586 7.36 -15.53 30.44
C PRO A 586 8.86 -15.85 30.42
N PRO A 587 9.38 -16.62 31.40
CA PRO A 587 10.78 -16.98 31.44
C PRO A 587 11.23 -17.68 30.15
N SER A 588 12.32 -17.20 29.53
CA SER A 588 12.87 -17.75 28.27
C SER A 588 12.01 -17.51 27.01
N ALA A 589 11.03 -16.61 27.07
CA ALA A 589 10.35 -16.08 25.90
C ALA A 589 10.29 -14.56 25.92
N GLN A 590 10.11 -14.00 24.72
CA GLN A 590 9.99 -12.58 24.47
C GLN A 590 8.68 -12.33 23.70
N VAL A 591 7.98 -11.24 23.99
CA VAL A 591 6.73 -10.91 23.28
C VAL A 591 6.89 -9.58 22.55
N VAL A 592 6.84 -9.62 21.22
CA VAL A 592 6.79 -8.42 20.39
C VAL A 592 5.38 -8.29 19.84
N GLN A 593 4.72 -7.16 20.09
CA GLN A 593 3.29 -7.02 19.85
C GLN A 593 2.93 -5.63 19.32
N GLY A 594 1.70 -5.49 18.82
CA GLY A 594 1.16 -4.24 18.30
C GLY A 594 2.06 -3.62 17.23
N ASP A 595 2.29 -2.32 17.32
CA ASP A 595 3.02 -1.56 16.30
C ASP A 595 4.46 -2.03 16.11
N ALA A 596 5.12 -2.54 17.16
CA ALA A 596 6.48 -3.10 17.03
C ALA A 596 6.52 -4.40 16.23
N ALA A 597 5.50 -5.25 16.37
CA ALA A 597 5.38 -6.45 15.56
C ALA A 597 4.95 -6.13 14.12
N ARG A 598 4.13 -5.09 13.92
CA ARG A 598 3.76 -4.58 12.58
C ARG A 598 4.99 -3.99 11.86
N ASP A 599 5.82 -3.24 12.58
CA ASP A 599 7.08 -2.66 12.08
C ASP A 599 8.11 -3.69 11.58
N LEU A 600 8.01 -4.93 12.05
CA LEU A 600 8.85 -6.03 11.60
C LEU A 600 8.42 -6.60 10.25
N LEU A 601 7.16 -6.44 9.84
CA LEU A 601 6.67 -6.82 8.51
C LEU A 601 7.10 -5.83 7.42
N GLY A 602 7.45 -4.60 7.80
CA GLY A 602 7.74 -3.53 6.84
C GLY A 602 6.59 -3.32 5.87
N GLY A 603 6.90 -3.18 4.58
CA GLY A 603 5.95 -3.09 3.47
C GLY A 603 4.93 -4.23 3.36
N LEU A 604 5.17 -5.38 3.99
CA LEU A 604 4.22 -6.51 3.97
C LEU A 604 3.07 -6.36 4.96
N GLN A 605 3.08 -5.35 5.82
CA GLN A 605 1.96 -5.06 6.72
C GLN A 605 0.63 -4.83 5.99
N GLN A 606 0.65 -4.51 4.69
CA GLN A 606 -0.55 -4.42 3.84
C GLN A 606 -1.40 -5.70 3.92
N LEU A 607 -0.75 -6.85 4.16
CA LEU A 607 -1.43 -8.13 4.36
C LEU A 607 -2.31 -8.10 5.61
N LEU A 608 -1.94 -7.38 6.68
CA LEU A 608 -2.75 -7.28 7.89
C LEU A 608 -4.10 -6.61 7.61
N THR A 609 -4.11 -5.58 6.75
CA THR A 609 -5.34 -4.90 6.30
C THR A 609 -6.31 -5.88 5.64
N TRP A 610 -5.79 -6.84 4.84
CA TRP A 610 -6.64 -7.79 4.12
C TRP A 610 -6.98 -9.04 4.93
N LEU A 611 -6.07 -9.49 5.79
CA LEU A 611 -6.31 -10.66 6.63
C LEU A 611 -7.37 -10.36 7.71
N GLY A 612 -7.45 -9.10 8.15
CA GLY A 612 -8.40 -8.64 9.17
C GLY A 612 -7.98 -9.03 10.59
N GLU A 613 -8.74 -8.56 11.57
CA GLU A 613 -8.38 -8.66 12.99
C GLU A 613 -8.55 -10.07 13.57
N ASP A 614 -9.33 -10.97 12.96
CA ASP A 614 -9.77 -12.22 13.58
C ASP A 614 -9.00 -13.50 13.17
N VAL A 615 -7.73 -13.40 12.77
CA VAL A 615 -6.94 -14.58 12.36
C VAL A 615 -6.35 -15.31 13.58
N ASP A 616 -7.18 -16.11 14.27
CA ASP A 616 -6.75 -17.02 15.35
C ASP A 616 -6.34 -18.42 14.83
#